data_AF-A0A3M1CR97-F1
#
_entry.id   AF-A0A3M1CR97-F1
#
_cell.length_a   1.000
_cell.length_b   1.000
_cell.length_c   1.000
_cell.angle_alpha   90.00
_cell.angle_beta   90.00
_cell.angle_gamma   90.00
#
_symmetry.space_group_name_H-M   'P 1'
#
loop_
_entity.id
_entity.type
_entity.pdbx_description
1 polymer ?
#
loop_
_entity_poly.entity_id
_entity_poly.type
_entity_poly.pdbx_seq_one_letter_code
_entity_poly.pdbx_strand_id
1 'polypeptide(L)' 'TSGCAFVASRNSRLYHPAGCPVIDRIFPANRICYPSAAAAEATGRTRSQACPDPAPPVAEPVSRVGG' A
#
# COMPACT_ATOMS: atom_id res chain seq x y z
N THR A 1 8.71 9.71 10.53
CA THR A 1 8.55 9.67 9.07
C THR A 1 7.56 8.58 8.73
N SER A 2 6.33 8.93 8.37
CA SER A 2 5.28 7.95 8.09
C SER A 2 5.63 7.21 6.80
N GLY A 3 6.10 5.98 6.91
CA GLY A 3 6.40 5.13 5.75
C GLY A 3 5.14 4.90 4.93
N CYS A 4 5.25 4.96 3.61
CA CYS A 4 4.12 4.73 2.71
C CYS A 4 3.71 3.26 2.81
N ALA A 5 2.46 2.97 3.15
CA ALA A 5 1.95 1.59 3.22
C ALA A 5 1.70 1.01 1.82
N PHE A 6 1.35 1.87 0.87
CA PHE A 6 1.17 1.50 -0.54
C PHE A 6 1.84 2.53 -1.45
N VAL A 7 2.43 2.06 -2.54
CA VAL A 7 3.11 2.87 -3.54
C VAL A 7 2.53 2.57 -4.91
N ALA A 8 2.08 3.60 -5.60
CA ALA A 8 1.68 3.52 -7.01
C ALA A 8 2.71 4.23 -7.89
N SER A 9 2.66 3.95 -9.19
CA SER A 9 3.39 4.74 -10.19
C SER A 9 2.44 5.78 -10.81
N ARG A 10 2.93 6.98 -11.12
CA ARG A 10 2.20 8.00 -11.90
C ARG A 10 1.79 7.47 -13.28
N ASN A 11 2.61 6.62 -13.87
CA ASN A 11 2.41 6.09 -15.21
C ASN A 11 1.53 4.84 -15.26
N SER A 12 1.11 4.32 -14.11
CA SER A 12 0.29 3.12 -14.02
C SER A 12 -0.95 3.37 -13.17
N ARG A 13 -2.02 2.63 -13.46
CA ARG A 13 -3.20 2.59 -12.59
C ARG A 13 -3.03 1.58 -11.46
N LEU A 14 -1.89 0.89 -11.38
CA LEU A 14 -1.63 -0.09 -10.35
C LEU A 14 -0.96 0.52 -9.12
N TYR A 15 -1.39 0.06 -7.95
CA TYR A 15 -0.71 0.29 -6.68
C TYR A 15 -0.15 -1.02 -6.13
N HIS A 16 0.96 -0.91 -5.40
CA HIS A 16 1.73 -2.01 -4.82
C HIS A 16 1.89 -1.78 -3.32
N PRO A 17 1.89 -2.83 -2.49
CA PRO A 17 2.15 -2.71 -1.07
C PRO A 17 3.62 -2.41 -0.76
N ALA A 18 3.86 -1.73 0.36
CA ALA A 18 5.19 -1.48 0.88
C ALA A 18 5.97 -2.80 0.99
N GLY A 19 7.17 -2.84 0.41
CA GLY A 19 8.01 -4.04 0.36
C GLY A 19 7.82 -4.92 -0.88
N CYS A 20 6.95 -4.55 -1.83
CA CYS A 20 6.91 -5.26 -3.11
C CYS A 20 8.16 -4.93 -3.95
N PRO A 21 8.86 -5.94 -4.54
CA PRO A 21 10.06 -5.73 -5.34
C PRO A 21 9.83 -4.89 -6.61
N VAL A 22 8.58 -4.76 -7.05
CA VAL A 22 8.22 -3.86 -8.15
C VAL A 22 8.48 -2.40 -7.79
N ILE A 23 8.33 -2.02 -6.51
CA ILE A 23 8.52 -0.64 -6.06
C ILE A 23 9.95 -0.18 -6.32
N ASP A 24 10.94 -1.04 -6.09
CA ASP A 24 12.35 -0.72 -6.34
C ASP A 24 12.64 -0.37 -7.80
N ARG A 25 11.83 -0.93 -8.72
CA ARG A 25 11.90 -0.66 -10.16
C ARG A 25 11.13 0.60 -10.58
N ILE A 26 10.21 1.09 -9.74
CA ILE A 26 9.48 2.33 -10.02
C ILE A 26 10.44 3.49 -9.76
N PHE A 27 10.62 4.35 -10.77
CA PHE A 27 11.44 5.55 -10.65
C PHE A 27 10.93 6.45 -9.52
N PRO A 28 11.78 6.93 -8.59
CA PRO A 28 11.34 7.62 -7.37
C PRO A 28 10.50 8.87 -7.66
N ALA A 29 10.82 9.61 -8.73
CA ALA A 29 10.03 10.79 -9.16
C ALA A 29 8.59 10.45 -9.61
N ASN A 30 8.32 9.17 -9.92
CA ASN A 30 7.01 8.67 -10.35
C ASN A 30 6.27 7.93 -9.24
N ARG A 31 6.87 7.75 -8.06
CA ARG A 31 6.21 7.08 -6.93
C ARG A 31 5.17 7.99 -6.30
N ILE A 32 3.98 7.44 -6.07
CA ILE A 32 2.92 8.07 -5.30
C ILE A 32 2.70 7.23 -4.06
N CYS A 33 2.81 7.86 -2.90
CA CYS A 33 2.62 7.21 -1.63
C CYS A 33 1.17 7.32 -1.15
N TYR A 34 0.64 6.20 -0.67
CA TYR A 34 -0.67 6.13 -0.04
C TYR A 34 -0.56 5.56 1.37
N PRO A 35 -1.35 6.09 2.32
CA PRO A 35 -1.40 5.56 3.68
C PRO A 35 -2.18 4.25 3.77
N SER A 36 -3.06 3.95 2.81
CA SER A 36 -3.89 2.75 2.80
C SER A 36 -4.31 2.36 1.38
N ALA A 37 -4.73 1.10 1.20
CA ALA A 37 -5.28 0.60 -0.06
C ALA A 37 -6.51 1.42 -0.49
N ALA A 38 -7.42 1.70 0.45
CA ALA A 38 -8.60 2.53 0.21
C ALA A 38 -8.26 3.93 -0.33
N ALA A 39 -7.20 4.56 0.16
CA ALA A 39 -6.76 5.85 -0.35
C ALA A 39 -6.23 5.75 -1.79
N ALA A 40 -5.55 4.66 -2.15
CA ALA A 40 -5.13 4.42 -3.52
C ALA A 40 -6.34 4.17 -4.44
N GLU A 41 -7.30 3.37 -3.99
CA GLU A 41 -8.51 3.01 -4.73
C GLU A 41 -9.44 4.21 -4.94
N ALA A 42 -9.55 5.10 -3.96
CA ALA A 42 -10.28 6.36 -4.08
C ALA A 42 -9.73 7.26 -5.21
N THR A 43 -8.47 7.08 -5.61
CA THR A 43 -7.88 7.79 -6.76
C THR A 43 -8.05 7.07 -8.10
N GLY A 44 -8.85 5.99 -8.14
CA GLY A 44 -9.10 5.19 -9.34
C GLY A 44 -7.99 4.18 -9.67
N ARG A 45 -7.16 3.82 -8.69
CA ARG A 45 -6.08 2.83 -8.85
C ARG A 45 -6.51 1.45 -8.40
N THR A 46 -5.91 0.42 -8.98
CA THR A 46 -6.22 -0.99 -8.71
C THR A 46 -5.04 -1.71 -8.09
N ARG A 47 -5.30 -2.67 -7.20
CA ARG A 47 -4.26 -3.47 -6.55
C ARG A 47 -3.52 -4.32 -7.59
N SER A 48 -2.20 -4.25 -7.59
CA SER A 48 -1.40 -5.18 -8.41
C SER A 48 -1.47 -6.59 -7.83
N GLN A 49 -1.80 -7.58 -8.67
CA GLN A 49 -1.75 -8.99 -8.28
C GLN A 49 -0.33 -9.59 -8.32
N ALA A 50 0.65 -8.84 -8.85
CA ALA A 50 2.04 -9.29 -8.95
C ALA A 50 2.80 -9.22 -7.61
N CYS A 51 2.19 -8.62 -6.60
CA CYS A 51 2.77 -8.49 -5.26
C CYS A 51 1.96 -9.34 -4.28
N PRO A 52 2.62 -10.07 -3.36
CA PRO A 52 1.92 -10.65 -2.23
C PRO A 52 1.23 -9.54 -1.43
N ASP A 53 0.08 -9.86 -0.82
CA ASP A 53 -0.56 -8.91 0.10
C ASP A 53 0.44 -8.59 1.22
N PRO A 54 0.61 -7.31 1.60
CA PRO A 54 1.34 -7.04 2.81
C PRO A 54 0.57 -7.76 3.89
N ALA A 55 1.24 -8.58 4.70
CA ALA A 55 0.60 -9.25 5.82
C ALA A 55 -0.27 -8.20 6.53
N PRO A 56 -1.57 -8.50 6.79
CA PRO A 56 -2.45 -7.53 7.42
C PRO A 56 -1.69 -6.97 8.62
N PRO A 57 -1.64 -5.63 8.81
CA PRO A 57 -0.98 -5.08 9.98
C PRO A 57 -1.62 -5.83 11.14
N VAL A 58 -0.83 -6.67 11.82
CA VAL A 58 -1.33 -7.59 12.85
C VAL A 58 -2.32 -6.79 13.65
N ALA A 59 -3.61 -7.08 13.46
CA ALA A 59 -4.64 -6.23 14.03
C ALA A 59 -4.33 -6.30 15.51
N GLU A 60 -3.92 -5.17 16.10
CA GLU A 60 -3.69 -5.11 17.54
C GLU A 60 -4.89 -5.80 18.15
N PRO A 61 -4.69 -6.79 19.04
CA PRO A 61 -5.80 -7.59 19.52
C PRO A 61 -6.83 -6.61 20.03
N VAL A 62 -7.99 -6.57 19.36
CA VAL A 62 -9.13 -5.72 19.71
C VAL A 62 -9.31 -5.92 21.20
N SER A 63 -8.82 -4.97 21.98
CA SER A 63 -8.68 -5.14 23.41
C SER A 63 -10.11 -5.09 23.94
N ARG A 64 -10.64 -6.29 24.15
CA ARG A 64 -11.93 -6.57 24.74
C ARG A 64 -11.96 -5.83 26.06
N VAL A 65 -12.61 -4.67 26.08
CA VAL A 65 -12.82 -3.92 27.32
C VAL A 65 -13.60 -4.85 28.26
N GLY A 66 -13.02 -5.10 29.42
CA GLY A 66 -13.57 -6.00 30.45
C GLY A 66 -14.90 -5.49 30.97
N GLY A 67 -15.77 -6.43 31.34
CA GLY A 67 -16.99 -6.20 32.12
C GLY A 67 -16.79 -6.65 33.56
#